data_AF-A0A7I8EU58-F1
#
_entry.id   AF-A0A7I8EU58-F1
#
_cell.length_a   1.000
_cell.length_b   1.000
_cell.length_c   1.000
_cell.angle_alpha   90.00
_cell.angle_beta   90.00
_cell.angle_gamma   90.00
#
_symmetry.space_group_name_H-M   'P 1'
#
loop_
_entity.id
_entity.type
_entity.pdbx_description
1 polymer ?
#
loop_
_entity_poly.entity_id
_entity_poly.type
_entity_poly.pdbx_seq_one_letter_code
_entity_poly.pdbx_strand_id
1 'polypeptide(L)'
;MAVYRPALRTNDCQTVSDQVWGELYSALRPYILSWVYSSGVASWHGQEHDIADDILQEAVIRTLKYTKLVEKGNGSPIHSITCFGRTVAHNHFRDLRRRELRLIRPVQDGDMLFIPIGGEEVDPSEVALESLMRISVLMALARMIVDFPTKQRTALLIDLANHADLTDEENQLQTAFNTVGIDLHEYCRVLPNDPLERSRHAASLSMAYKRLRQCFRLQAHDLVPDGF
;
A
#
# COMPACT_ATOMS: atom_id res chain seq x y z
N MET A 1 -12.35 -27.51 50.04
CA MET A 1 -12.63 -26.23 49.36
C MET A 1 -12.05 -26.28 47.97
N ALA A 2 -12.89 -26.53 46.95
CA ALA A 2 -12.46 -26.55 45.56
C ALA A 2 -12.54 -25.12 45.00
N VAL A 3 -11.39 -24.58 44.58
CA VAL A 3 -11.31 -23.26 43.95
C VAL A 3 -11.82 -23.40 42.53
N TYR A 4 -13.02 -22.90 42.27
CA TYR A 4 -13.56 -22.75 40.92
C TYR A 4 -12.72 -21.72 40.18
N ARG A 5 -11.89 -22.17 39.24
CA ARG A 5 -11.16 -21.31 38.30
C ARG A 5 -12.04 -21.15 37.06
N PRO A 6 -12.61 -19.97 36.77
CA PRO A 6 -13.42 -19.79 35.58
C PRO A 6 -12.47 -19.85 34.37
N ALA A 7 -12.67 -20.84 33.49
CA ALA A 7 -12.07 -20.86 32.17
C ALA A 7 -12.80 -19.82 31.30
N LEU A 8 -12.38 -18.56 31.42
CA LEU A 8 -12.88 -17.49 30.56
C LEU A 8 -11.87 -17.21 29.44
N ARG A 9 -12.37 -17.30 28.20
CA ARG A 9 -11.99 -16.50 27.02
C ARG A 9 -10.72 -16.87 26.24
N THR A 10 -10.57 -18.12 25.81
CA THR A 10 -9.71 -18.42 24.64
C THR A 10 -10.50 -18.46 23.34
N ASN A 11 -11.74 -18.97 23.36
CA ASN A 11 -12.51 -19.22 22.13
C ASN A 11 -12.97 -17.94 21.42
N ASP A 12 -13.43 -16.92 22.16
CA ASP A 12 -13.94 -15.67 21.56
C ASP A 12 -12.84 -14.81 20.92
N CYS A 13 -11.59 -14.93 21.38
CA CYS A 13 -10.45 -14.20 20.81
C CYS A 13 -9.96 -14.88 19.52
N GLN A 14 -10.02 -16.21 19.50
CA GLN A 14 -9.63 -17.03 18.35
C GLN A 14 -10.59 -16.82 17.16
N THR A 15 -11.89 -16.76 17.42
CA THR A 15 -12.92 -16.55 16.38
C THR A 15 -12.84 -15.16 15.74
N VAL A 16 -12.56 -14.11 16.54
CA VAL A 16 -12.36 -12.75 16.03
C VAL A 16 -11.09 -12.66 15.19
N SER A 17 -10.02 -13.34 15.60
CA SER A 17 -8.80 -13.45 14.79
C SER A 17 -9.07 -14.14 13.46
N ASP A 18 -9.73 -15.31 13.47
CA ASP A 18 -10.02 -16.08 12.26
C ASP A 18 -10.92 -15.31 11.28
N GLN A 19 -11.87 -14.51 11.80
CA GLN A 19 -12.71 -13.65 10.98
C GLN A 19 -11.92 -12.54 10.28
N VAL A 20 -11.01 -11.85 10.99
CA VAL A 20 -10.17 -10.79 10.39
C VAL A 20 -9.29 -11.36 9.27
N TRP A 21 -8.75 -12.56 9.44
CA TRP A 21 -7.93 -13.19 8.41
C TRP A 21 -8.77 -13.70 7.23
N GLY A 22 -9.97 -14.22 7.48
CA GLY A 22 -10.92 -14.59 6.43
C GLY A 22 -11.39 -13.39 5.60
N GLU A 23 -11.63 -12.25 6.24
CA GLU A 23 -11.95 -10.97 5.57
C GLU A 23 -10.78 -10.47 4.73
N LEU A 24 -9.55 -10.53 5.26
CA LEU A 24 -8.35 -10.20 4.49
C LEU A 24 -8.21 -11.11 3.26
N TYR A 25 -8.39 -12.41 3.44
CA TYR A 25 -8.30 -13.40 2.37
C TYR A 25 -9.30 -13.08 1.24
N SER A 26 -10.55 -12.85 1.62
CA SER A 26 -11.64 -12.52 0.71
C SER A 26 -11.41 -11.17 0.01
N ALA A 27 -10.87 -10.18 0.73
CA ALA A 27 -10.62 -8.85 0.19
C ALA A 27 -9.47 -8.83 -0.83
N LEU A 28 -8.42 -9.65 -0.63
CA LEU A 28 -7.24 -9.64 -1.48
C LEU A 28 -7.39 -10.48 -2.76
N ARG A 29 -8.09 -11.61 -2.66
CA ARG A 29 -8.22 -12.60 -3.74
C ARG A 29 -8.63 -12.02 -5.10
N PRO A 30 -9.67 -11.16 -5.23
CA PRO A 30 -10.06 -10.64 -6.54
C PRO A 30 -8.96 -9.76 -7.19
N TYR A 31 -8.21 -9.01 -6.39
CA TYR A 31 -7.10 -8.19 -6.91
C TYR A 31 -5.94 -9.05 -7.38
N ILE A 32 -5.58 -10.07 -6.60
CA ILE A 32 -4.47 -10.97 -6.94
C ILE A 32 -4.81 -11.76 -8.20
N LEU A 33 -6.04 -12.27 -8.32
CA LEU A 33 -6.49 -12.94 -9.54
C LEU A 33 -6.38 -12.00 -10.75
N SER A 34 -6.85 -10.75 -10.64
CA SER A 34 -6.70 -9.73 -11.70
C SER A 34 -5.23 -9.63 -12.16
N TRP A 35 -4.32 -9.44 -11.20
CA TRP A 35 -2.89 -9.31 -11.49
C TRP A 35 -2.28 -10.55 -12.14
N VAL A 36 -2.67 -11.75 -11.71
CA VAL A 36 -2.15 -13.01 -12.28
C VAL A 36 -2.65 -13.20 -13.71
N TYR A 37 -3.93 -12.95 -13.97
CA TYR A 37 -4.50 -13.00 -15.32
C TYR A 37 -3.88 -11.94 -16.25
N SER A 38 -3.58 -10.74 -15.76
CA SER A 38 -2.94 -9.68 -16.54
C SER A 38 -1.40 -9.70 -16.52
N SER A 39 -0.78 -10.76 -15.95
CA SER A 39 0.67 -10.80 -15.70
C SER A 39 1.53 -10.94 -16.97
N GLY A 40 0.99 -11.52 -18.04
CA GLY A 40 1.72 -11.86 -19.26
C GLY A 40 2.79 -12.96 -19.08
N VAL A 41 2.74 -13.73 -17.98
CA VAL A 41 3.69 -14.81 -17.73
C VAL A 41 3.15 -16.12 -18.33
N ALA A 42 3.76 -16.57 -19.43
CA ALA A 42 3.29 -17.75 -20.15
C ALA A 42 3.27 -19.03 -19.30
N SER A 43 4.25 -19.18 -18.38
CA SER A 43 4.30 -20.34 -17.46
C SER A 43 3.15 -20.37 -16.45
N TRP A 44 2.41 -19.27 -16.29
CA TRP A 44 1.30 -19.16 -15.34
C TRP A 44 -0.05 -19.54 -15.94
N HIS A 45 -0.11 -19.70 -17.26
CA HIS A 45 -1.36 -19.98 -17.94
C HIS A 45 -1.92 -21.36 -17.56
N GLY A 46 -3.20 -21.39 -17.16
CA GLY A 46 -3.86 -22.58 -16.63
C GLY A 46 -3.54 -22.89 -15.16
N GLN A 47 -2.69 -22.10 -14.50
CA GLN A 47 -2.34 -22.21 -13.08
C GLN A 47 -2.67 -20.93 -12.31
N GLU A 48 -3.51 -20.06 -12.88
CA GLU A 48 -3.72 -18.71 -12.37
C GLU A 48 -4.30 -18.72 -10.95
N HIS A 49 -5.17 -19.67 -10.65
CA HIS A 49 -5.76 -19.84 -9.33
C HIS A 49 -4.75 -20.33 -8.29
N ASP A 50 -3.90 -21.29 -8.65
CA ASP A 50 -2.88 -21.82 -7.74
C ASP A 50 -1.85 -20.74 -7.40
N ILE A 51 -1.42 -19.98 -8.42
CA ILE A 51 -0.48 -18.86 -8.23
C ILE A 51 -1.13 -17.74 -7.41
N ALA A 52 -2.41 -17.45 -7.66
CA ALA A 52 -3.13 -16.46 -6.86
C ALA A 52 -3.26 -16.90 -5.40
N ASP A 53 -3.53 -18.18 -5.15
CA ASP A 53 -3.63 -18.73 -3.79
C ASP A 53 -2.25 -18.74 -3.10
N ASP A 54 -1.15 -19.03 -3.81
CA ASP A 54 0.22 -18.92 -3.31
C ASP A 54 0.56 -17.49 -2.90
N ILE A 55 0.25 -16.50 -3.77
CA ILE A 55 0.48 -15.09 -3.48
C ILE A 55 -0.32 -14.64 -2.27
N LEU A 56 -1.59 -15.06 -2.23
CA LEU A 56 -2.53 -14.74 -1.16
C LEU A 56 -2.06 -15.33 0.17
N GLN A 57 -1.65 -16.59 0.17
CA GLN A 57 -1.12 -17.27 1.35
C GLN A 57 0.14 -16.58 1.88
N GLU A 58 1.09 -16.27 1.01
CA GLU A 58 2.33 -15.58 1.42
C GLU A 58 2.02 -14.18 1.97
N ALA A 59 1.08 -13.46 1.38
CA ALA A 59 0.65 -12.14 1.85
C ALA A 59 0.04 -12.20 3.26
N VAL A 60 -0.85 -13.16 3.50
CA VAL A 60 -1.46 -13.39 4.82
C VAL A 60 -0.39 -13.79 5.85
N ILE A 61 0.50 -14.72 5.52
CA ILE A 61 1.57 -15.17 6.42
C ILE A 61 2.49 -14.02 6.82
N ARG A 62 2.94 -13.22 5.84
CA ARG A 62 3.80 -12.06 6.10
C ARG A 62 3.09 -10.99 6.93
N THR A 63 1.81 -10.75 6.65
CA THR A 63 0.98 -9.83 7.43
C THR A 63 0.87 -10.29 8.88
N LEU A 64 0.55 -11.57 9.11
CA LEU A 64 0.49 -12.16 10.45
C LEU A 64 1.82 -12.07 11.20
N LYS A 65 2.94 -12.40 10.53
CA LYS A 65 4.28 -12.30 11.11
C LYS A 65 4.59 -10.86 11.54
N TYR A 66 4.22 -9.88 10.73
CA TYR A 66 4.40 -8.47 11.05
C TYR A 66 3.50 -8.02 12.21
N THR A 67 2.22 -8.42 12.23
CA THR A 67 1.32 -8.13 13.37
C THR A 67 1.90 -8.65 14.68
N LYS A 68 2.42 -9.89 14.70
CA LYS A 68 3.10 -10.46 15.88
C LYS A 68 4.38 -9.72 16.27
N LEU A 69 5.08 -9.10 15.30
CA LEU A 69 6.27 -8.28 15.57
C LEU A 69 5.87 -6.95 16.25
N VAL A 70 4.79 -6.33 15.78
CA VAL A 70 4.21 -5.11 16.35
C VAL A 70 3.69 -5.34 17.77
N GLU A 71 3.00 -6.46 18.01
CA GLU A 71 2.54 -6.86 19.35
C GLU A 71 3.67 -6.98 20.37
N LYS A 72 4.86 -7.39 19.91
CA LYS A 72 6.09 -7.46 20.73
C LYS A 72 6.80 -6.12 20.89
N GLY A 73 6.27 -5.04 20.32
CA GLY A 73 6.86 -3.70 20.37
C GLY A 73 8.00 -3.44 19.38
N ASN A 74 8.23 -4.35 18.42
CA ASN A 74 9.38 -4.32 17.51
C ASN A 74 9.03 -3.84 16.08
N GLY A 75 7.95 -3.08 15.92
CA GLY A 75 7.50 -2.61 14.59
C GLY A 75 6.52 -1.45 14.67
N SER A 76 6.28 -0.81 13.52
CA SER A 76 5.30 0.26 13.42
C SER A 76 3.88 -0.30 13.43
N PRO A 77 2.92 0.32 14.14
CA PRO A 77 1.55 -0.18 14.17
C PRO A 77 0.91 -0.25 12.78
N ILE A 78 0.31 -1.40 12.45
CA ILE A 78 -0.51 -1.53 11.25
C ILE A 78 -1.82 -0.75 11.48
N HIS A 79 -2.13 0.20 10.60
CA HIS A 79 -3.35 1.00 10.69
C HIS A 79 -4.52 0.39 9.91
N SER A 80 -4.23 -0.43 8.90
CA SER A 80 -5.21 -1.20 8.13
C SER A 80 -4.55 -2.50 7.68
N ILE A 81 -5.03 -3.63 8.19
CA ILE A 81 -4.55 -4.97 7.84
C ILE A 81 -4.77 -5.23 6.35
N THR A 82 -5.90 -4.80 5.80
CA THR A 82 -6.24 -4.93 4.37
C THR A 82 -5.29 -4.14 3.48
N CYS A 83 -4.99 -2.88 3.81
CA CYS A 83 -4.06 -2.05 3.03
C CYS A 83 -2.62 -2.60 3.10
N PHE A 84 -2.18 -2.98 4.29
CA PHE A 84 -0.87 -3.59 4.50
C PHE A 84 -0.76 -4.91 3.73
N GLY A 85 -1.73 -5.81 3.88
CA GLY A 85 -1.78 -7.09 3.17
C GLY A 85 -1.82 -6.93 1.66
N ARG A 86 -2.54 -5.94 1.13
CA ARG A 86 -2.55 -5.63 -0.31
C ARG A 86 -1.17 -5.21 -0.81
N THR A 87 -0.48 -4.38 -0.03
CA THR A 87 0.90 -3.96 -0.35
C THR A 87 1.85 -5.16 -0.34
N VAL A 88 1.73 -6.04 0.64
CA VAL A 88 2.54 -7.26 0.73
C VAL A 88 2.27 -8.18 -0.46
N ALA A 89 1.00 -8.43 -0.79
CA ALA A 89 0.58 -9.25 -1.92
C ALA A 89 1.12 -8.70 -3.24
N HIS A 90 0.96 -7.40 -3.48
CA HIS A 90 1.42 -6.76 -4.71
C HIS A 90 2.95 -6.82 -4.86
N ASN A 91 3.69 -6.55 -3.78
CA ASN A 91 5.14 -6.68 -3.81
C ASN A 91 5.59 -8.11 -4.11
N HIS A 92 4.92 -9.09 -3.51
CA HIS A 92 5.23 -10.50 -3.74
C HIS A 92 4.90 -10.96 -5.17
N PHE A 93 3.72 -10.59 -5.69
CA PHE A 93 3.34 -10.79 -7.09
C PHE A 93 4.40 -10.23 -8.03
N ARG A 94 4.82 -8.97 -7.81
CA ARG A 94 5.82 -8.28 -8.63
C ARG A 94 7.16 -9.01 -8.62
N ASP A 95 7.58 -9.51 -7.46
CA ASP A 95 8.83 -10.24 -7.32
C ASP A 95 8.77 -11.62 -7.98
N LEU A 96 7.65 -12.34 -7.86
CA LEU A 96 7.39 -13.59 -8.57
C LEU A 96 7.40 -13.38 -10.08
N ARG A 97 6.66 -12.39 -10.58
CA ARG A 97 6.62 -12.05 -12.00
C ARG A 97 8.01 -11.73 -12.55
N ARG A 98 8.78 -10.89 -11.84
CA ARG A 98 10.17 -10.58 -12.22
C ARG A 98 11.06 -11.81 -12.27
N ARG A 99 10.87 -12.76 -11.35
CA ARG A 99 11.63 -14.01 -11.30
C ARG A 99 11.33 -14.86 -12.53
N GLU A 100 10.05 -15.07 -12.81
CA GLU A 100 9.57 -15.92 -13.91
C GLU A 100 9.99 -15.37 -15.28
N LEU A 101 9.84 -14.07 -15.49
CA LEU A 101 10.28 -13.42 -16.73
C LEU A 101 11.79 -13.53 -16.96
N ARG A 102 12.61 -13.64 -15.90
CA ARG A 102 14.06 -13.87 -16.02
C ARG A 102 14.43 -15.33 -16.30
N LEU A 103 13.52 -16.27 -16.04
CA LEU A 103 13.73 -17.70 -16.30
C LEU A 103 13.47 -18.07 -17.76
N ILE A 104 12.73 -17.24 -18.49
CA ILE A 104 12.51 -17.39 -19.93
C ILE A 104 13.76 -16.86 -20.66
N ARG A 105 14.75 -17.74 -20.90
CA ARG A 105 15.81 -17.49 -21.89
C ARG A 105 15.20 -17.53 -23.30
N PRO A 106 15.66 -16.70 -24.25
CA PRO A 106 15.30 -16.87 -25.65
C PRO A 106 15.94 -18.16 -26.15
N VAL A 107 15.12 -19.18 -26.41
CA VAL A 107 15.55 -20.34 -27.18
C VAL A 107 15.75 -19.84 -28.61
N GLN A 108 17.00 -19.52 -28.97
CA GLN A 108 17.43 -19.49 -30.36
C GLN A 108 17.42 -20.94 -30.85
N ASP A 109 16.31 -21.42 -31.38
CA ASP A 109 16.37 -22.32 -32.54
C ASP A 109 15.03 -22.46 -33.24
N GLY A 110 15.07 -22.13 -34.54
CA GLY A 110 14.37 -22.77 -35.65
C GLY A 110 12.87 -23.08 -35.55
N ASP A 111 12.09 -22.35 -36.36
CA ASP A 111 10.85 -22.82 -36.98
C ASP A 111 9.79 -23.44 -36.05
N MET A 112 9.11 -22.58 -35.31
CA MET A 112 7.68 -22.79 -35.07
C MET A 112 6.98 -21.47 -35.29
N LEU A 113 5.94 -21.48 -36.14
CA LEU A 113 4.99 -20.39 -36.36
C LEU A 113 4.28 -20.05 -35.05
N PHE A 114 4.98 -19.40 -34.13
CA PHE A 114 4.35 -18.67 -33.05
C PHE A 114 3.80 -17.39 -33.67
N ILE A 115 2.48 -17.33 -33.76
CA ILE A 115 1.77 -16.05 -33.74
C ILE A 115 2.45 -15.24 -32.63
N PRO A 116 2.98 -14.04 -32.91
CA PRO A 116 3.38 -13.14 -31.84
C PRO A 116 2.08 -12.79 -31.11
N ILE A 117 1.74 -13.54 -30.07
CA ILE A 117 0.73 -13.14 -29.11
C ILE A 117 1.30 -11.85 -28.54
N GLY A 118 0.57 -10.76 -28.83
CA GLY A 118 1.03 -9.39 -28.76
C GLY A 118 1.87 -9.10 -27.52
N GLY A 119 2.97 -8.39 -27.76
CA GLY A 119 3.76 -7.81 -26.69
C GLY A 119 2.93 -6.96 -25.74
N GLU A 120 3.34 -6.99 -24.48
CA GLU A 120 3.49 -5.83 -23.61
C GLU A 120 2.30 -4.96 -23.18
N GLU A 121 1.08 -5.08 -23.71
CA GLU A 121 -0.01 -4.26 -23.18
C GLU A 121 -0.53 -4.81 -21.85
N VAL A 122 0.13 -4.39 -20.76
CA VAL A 122 -0.59 -4.16 -19.50
C VAL A 122 -1.82 -3.35 -19.88
N ASP A 123 -3.01 -3.86 -19.58
CA ASP A 123 -4.26 -3.20 -19.92
C ASP A 123 -4.16 -1.72 -19.52
N PRO A 124 -4.12 -0.79 -20.49
CA PRO A 124 -3.96 0.62 -20.20
C PRO A 124 -5.08 1.13 -19.28
N SER A 125 -6.24 0.47 -19.28
CA SER A 125 -7.35 0.78 -18.39
C SER A 125 -7.11 0.35 -16.94
N GLU A 126 -6.40 -0.77 -16.69
CA GLU A 126 -6.01 -1.21 -15.34
C GLU A 126 -4.92 -0.30 -14.76
N VAL A 127 -3.91 0.06 -15.57
CA VAL A 127 -2.88 1.04 -15.20
C VAL A 127 -3.50 2.41 -14.97
N ALA A 128 -4.41 2.84 -15.85
CA ALA A 128 -5.13 4.10 -15.69
C ALA A 128 -6.00 4.07 -14.44
N LEU A 129 -6.68 2.96 -14.13
CA LEU A 129 -7.51 2.86 -12.93
C LEU A 129 -6.68 2.89 -11.66
N GLU A 130 -5.58 2.14 -11.59
CA GLU A 130 -4.67 2.17 -10.44
C GLU A 130 -4.03 3.56 -10.27
N SER A 131 -3.62 4.17 -11.39
CA SER A 131 -3.13 5.56 -11.44
C SER A 131 -4.19 6.55 -10.97
N LEU A 132 -5.46 6.41 -11.40
CA LEU A 132 -6.59 7.24 -10.99
C LEU A 132 -6.94 7.05 -9.50
N MET A 133 -6.88 5.82 -9.00
CA MET A 133 -7.07 5.53 -7.57
C MET A 133 -5.94 6.13 -6.74
N ARG A 134 -4.69 6.01 -7.19
CA ARG A 134 -3.53 6.57 -6.50
C ARG A 134 -3.55 8.09 -6.52
N ILE A 135 -3.77 8.71 -7.68
CA ILE A 135 -3.84 10.17 -7.81
C ILE A 135 -5.02 10.73 -7.01
N SER A 136 -6.19 10.08 -6.98
CA SER A 136 -7.35 10.57 -6.20
C SER A 136 -7.08 10.57 -4.69
N VAL A 137 -6.38 9.55 -4.16
CA VAL A 137 -5.93 9.55 -2.75
C VAL A 137 -4.92 10.66 -2.50
N LEU A 138 -3.94 10.83 -3.40
CA LEU A 138 -2.95 11.90 -3.29
C LEU A 138 -3.60 13.30 -3.36
N MET A 139 -4.61 13.48 -4.20
CA MET A 139 -5.42 14.69 -4.31
C MET A 139 -6.19 14.99 -3.02
N ALA A 140 -6.80 13.96 -2.42
CA ALA A 140 -7.48 14.12 -1.14
C ALA A 140 -6.50 14.54 -0.04
N LEU A 141 -5.32 13.91 0.02
CA LEU A 141 -4.24 14.28 0.93
C LEU A 141 -3.76 15.71 0.72
N ALA A 142 -3.51 16.11 -0.53
CA ALA A 142 -3.05 17.45 -0.88
C ALA A 142 -4.04 18.52 -0.40
N ARG A 143 -5.35 18.32 -0.65
CA ARG A 143 -6.42 19.22 -0.18
C ARG A 143 -6.45 19.33 1.34
N MET A 144 -6.35 18.20 2.07
CA MET A 144 -6.31 18.23 3.53
C MET A 144 -5.09 18.99 4.06
N ILE A 145 -3.93 18.80 3.44
CA ILE A 145 -2.66 19.39 3.89
C ILE A 145 -2.65 20.91 3.67
N VAL A 146 -3.32 21.43 2.64
CA VAL A 146 -3.47 22.87 2.42
C VAL A 146 -4.06 23.57 3.63
N ASP A 147 -5.04 22.94 4.30
CA ASP A 147 -5.76 23.52 5.44
C ASP A 147 -4.99 23.41 6.77
N PHE A 148 -3.80 22.82 6.78
CA PHE A 148 -3.02 22.66 8.00
C PHE A 148 -2.42 23.98 8.47
N PRO A 149 -2.22 24.16 9.79
CA PRO A 149 -1.45 25.28 10.31
C PRO A 149 -0.09 25.36 9.64
N THR A 150 0.35 26.56 9.25
CA THR A 150 1.53 26.78 8.40
C THR A 150 2.76 26.00 8.84
N LYS A 151 3.06 25.97 10.16
CA LYS A 151 4.22 25.22 10.68
C LYS A 151 4.11 23.70 10.48
N GLN A 152 2.92 23.14 10.63
CA GLN A 152 2.65 21.72 10.43
C GLN A 152 2.67 21.36 8.95
N ARG A 153 2.01 22.19 8.13
CA ARG A 153 2.01 22.05 6.66
C ARG A 153 3.43 22.08 6.12
N THR A 154 4.21 23.11 6.43
CA THR A 154 5.59 23.25 5.96
C THR A 154 6.48 22.11 6.41
N ALA A 155 6.35 21.64 7.66
CA ALA A 155 7.13 20.51 8.14
C ALA A 155 6.84 19.24 7.33
N LEU A 156 5.55 18.96 7.09
CA LEU A 156 5.11 17.81 6.32
C LEU A 156 5.53 17.88 4.84
N LEU A 157 5.44 19.06 4.23
CA LEU A 157 5.85 19.25 2.83
C LEU A 157 7.36 19.08 2.63
N ILE A 158 8.18 19.54 3.58
CA ILE A 158 9.63 19.30 3.56
C ILE A 158 9.93 17.81 3.67
N ASP A 159 9.26 17.11 4.58
CA ASP A 159 9.42 15.66 4.76
C ASP A 159 9.03 14.91 3.47
N LEU A 160 7.86 15.24 2.89
CA LEU A 160 7.41 14.66 1.62
C LEU A 160 8.36 14.95 0.47
N ALA A 161 8.81 16.19 0.30
CA ALA A 161 9.70 16.59 -0.78
C ALA A 161 11.10 15.95 -0.68
N ASN A 162 11.59 15.71 0.54
CA ASN A 162 12.90 15.05 0.75
C ASN A 162 12.84 13.53 0.60
N HIS A 163 11.65 12.93 0.72
CA HIS A 163 11.44 11.49 0.57
C HIS A 163 10.84 11.09 -0.77
N ALA A 164 10.33 12.05 -1.55
CA ALA A 164 9.84 11.83 -2.89
C ALA A 164 10.98 11.92 -3.89
N ASP A 165 11.03 10.94 -4.81
CA ASP A 165 11.87 11.06 -5.99
C ASP A 165 11.17 11.97 -7.01
N LEU A 166 11.42 13.29 -6.89
CA LEU A 166 10.83 14.31 -7.77
C LEU A 166 11.57 14.41 -9.12
N THR A 167 12.48 13.49 -9.45
CA THR A 167 13.24 13.54 -10.71
C THR A 167 12.51 12.90 -11.89
N ASP A 168 11.42 12.18 -11.64
CA ASP A 168 10.65 11.45 -12.65
C ASP A 168 9.54 12.32 -13.25
N GLU A 169 9.42 12.32 -14.59
CA GLU A 169 8.46 13.17 -15.34
C GLU A 169 6.99 12.82 -15.03
N GLU A 170 6.72 11.64 -14.47
CA GLU A 170 5.38 11.15 -14.11
C GLU A 170 5.13 11.13 -12.59
N ASN A 171 5.71 12.06 -11.83
CA ASN A 171 5.51 12.07 -10.38
C ASN A 171 4.08 12.48 -9.99
N GLN A 172 3.23 11.47 -9.75
CA GLN A 172 1.84 11.62 -9.30
C GLN A 172 1.70 12.43 -7.99
N LEU A 173 2.70 12.39 -7.11
CA LEU A 173 2.71 13.20 -5.89
C LEU A 173 2.83 14.69 -6.24
N GLN A 174 3.80 15.06 -7.08
CA GLN A 174 3.95 16.44 -7.55
C GLN A 174 2.68 16.91 -8.28
N THR A 175 2.13 16.09 -9.17
CA THR A 175 0.89 16.41 -9.90
C THR A 175 -0.27 16.71 -8.96
N ALA A 176 -0.47 15.90 -7.91
CA ALA A 176 -1.54 16.10 -6.94
C ALA A 176 -1.37 17.37 -6.08
N PHE A 177 -0.14 17.73 -5.72
CA PHE A 177 0.12 18.96 -4.96
C PHE A 177 0.05 20.22 -5.83
N ASN A 178 0.48 20.14 -7.10
CA ASN A 178 0.36 21.24 -8.07
C ASN A 178 -1.10 21.67 -8.26
N THR A 179 -2.03 20.72 -8.33
CA THR A 179 -3.46 21.01 -8.47
C THR A 179 -4.09 21.74 -7.29
N VAL A 180 -3.42 21.78 -6.12
CA VAL A 180 -3.85 22.59 -4.98
C VAL A 180 -2.94 23.82 -4.76
N GLY A 181 -2.11 24.14 -5.75
CA GLY A 181 -1.24 25.31 -5.74
C GLY A 181 0.01 25.17 -4.85
N ILE A 182 0.46 23.94 -4.60
CA ILE A 182 1.70 23.66 -3.85
C ILE A 182 2.72 23.02 -4.80
N ASP A 183 3.86 23.66 -4.96
CA ASP A 183 5.02 23.06 -5.62
C ASP A 183 5.93 22.40 -4.58
N LEU A 184 6.08 21.07 -4.60
CA LEU A 184 6.93 20.36 -3.63
C LEU A 184 8.43 20.65 -3.83
N HIS A 185 8.87 21.07 -5.02
CA HIS A 185 10.28 21.43 -5.25
C HIS A 185 10.73 22.60 -4.37
N GLU A 186 9.83 23.54 -4.03
CA GLU A 186 10.13 24.65 -3.11
C GLU A 186 10.42 24.20 -1.66
N TYR A 187 10.05 22.97 -1.35
CA TYR A 187 10.19 22.35 -0.04
C TYR A 187 11.35 21.35 0.03
N CYS A 188 12.04 21.06 -1.08
CA CYS A 188 13.31 20.34 -1.08
C CYS A 188 14.36 21.15 -0.33
N ARG A 189 14.60 20.81 0.93
CA ARG A 189 15.50 21.56 1.80
C ARG A 189 16.32 20.62 2.64
N VAL A 190 17.61 20.91 2.74
CA VAL A 190 18.49 20.28 3.72
C VAL A 190 17.95 20.62 5.10
N LEU A 191 17.68 19.59 5.91
CA LEU A 191 17.18 19.78 7.28
C LEU A 191 18.19 20.61 8.11
N PRO A 192 17.71 21.48 9.02
CA PRO A 192 18.60 22.28 9.87
C PRO A 192 19.56 21.39 10.68
N ASN A 193 20.83 21.77 10.77
CA ASN A 193 21.82 21.06 11.59
C ASN A 193 21.72 21.42 13.09
N ASP A 194 21.00 22.48 13.44
CA ASP A 194 20.78 22.89 14.83
C ASP A 194 19.84 21.91 15.56
N PRO A 195 20.27 21.29 16.68
CA PRO A 195 19.44 20.39 17.48
C PRO A 195 18.09 20.99 17.93
N LEU A 196 18.04 22.30 18.20
CA LEU A 196 16.83 22.96 18.68
C LEU A 196 15.78 23.08 17.56
N GLU A 197 16.22 23.53 16.39
CA GLU A 197 15.37 23.62 15.19
C GLU A 197 14.92 22.24 14.70
N ARG A 198 15.79 21.22 14.79
CA ARG A 198 15.39 19.82 14.52
C ARG A 198 14.28 19.33 15.45
N SER A 199 14.39 19.61 16.75
CA SER A 199 13.37 19.22 17.73
C SER A 199 12.02 19.90 17.43
N ARG A 200 12.04 21.20 17.12
CA ARG A 200 10.85 21.97 16.74
C ARG A 200 10.21 21.46 15.45
N HIS A 201 11.03 21.13 14.45
CA HIS A 201 10.59 20.56 13.19
C HIS A 201 9.95 19.18 13.40
N ALA A 202 10.60 18.28 14.14
CA ALA A 202 10.08 16.94 14.44
C ALA A 202 8.75 16.99 15.23
N ALA A 203 8.62 17.92 16.18
CA ALA A 203 7.37 18.14 16.89
C ALA A 203 6.24 18.62 15.95
N SER A 204 6.56 19.56 15.05
CA SER A 204 5.61 20.07 14.05
C SER A 204 5.19 18.99 13.07
N LEU A 205 6.13 18.16 12.60
CA LEU A 205 5.90 17.02 11.72
C LEU A 205 5.03 15.95 12.39
N SER A 206 5.33 15.62 13.65
CA SER A 206 4.55 14.65 14.44
C SER A 206 3.10 15.09 14.60
N MET A 207 2.87 16.38 14.86
CA MET A 207 1.53 16.95 14.94
C MET A 207 0.84 16.98 13.57
N ALA A 208 1.56 17.26 12.49
CA ALA A 208 1.04 17.22 11.13
C ALA A 208 0.55 15.80 10.75
N TYR A 209 1.36 14.77 10.99
CA TYR A 209 0.95 13.37 10.73
C TYR A 209 -0.22 12.92 11.60
N LYS A 210 -0.26 13.34 12.87
CA LYS A 210 -1.41 13.05 13.74
C LYS A 210 -2.69 13.68 13.21
N ARG A 211 -2.63 14.94 12.77
CA ARG A 211 -3.76 15.66 12.17
C ARG A 211 -4.19 15.03 10.85
N LEU A 212 -3.25 14.69 9.97
CA LEU A 212 -3.53 14.01 8.70
C LEU A 212 -4.28 12.70 8.90
N ARG A 213 -3.85 11.90 9.88
CA ARG A 213 -4.55 10.67 10.25
C ARG A 213 -5.97 10.91 10.74
N GLN A 214 -6.20 12.00 11.50
CA GLN A 214 -7.54 12.36 11.97
C GLN A 214 -8.45 12.81 10.83
N CYS A 215 -7.98 13.71 9.96
CA CYS A 215 -8.73 14.19 8.81
C CYS A 215 -9.10 13.05 7.85
N PHE A 216 -8.13 12.16 7.55
CA PHE A 216 -8.37 11.02 6.66
C PHE A 216 -9.40 10.04 7.23
N ARG A 217 -9.43 9.83 8.55
CA ARG A 217 -10.44 8.99 9.22
C ARG A 217 -11.84 9.59 9.17
N LEU A 218 -11.97 10.90 9.32
CA LEU A 218 -13.26 11.59 9.24
C LEU A 218 -13.81 11.55 7.81
N GLN A 219 -12.96 11.76 6.81
CA GLN A 219 -13.36 11.70 5.40
C GLN A 219 -13.76 10.28 4.95
N ALA A 220 -13.18 9.23 5.55
CA ALA A 220 -13.59 7.84 5.30
C ALA A 220 -14.96 7.49 5.91
N HIS A 221 -15.42 8.23 6.92
CA HIS A 221 -16.72 8.04 7.55
C HIS A 221 -17.86 8.72 6.76
N ASP A 222 -17.55 9.76 5.98
CA ASP A 222 -18.53 10.46 5.12
C ASP A 222 -18.86 9.70 3.81
N LEU A 223 -18.14 8.61 3.51
CA LEU A 223 -18.35 7.76 2.33
C LEU A 223 -19.25 6.53 2.58
N VAL A 224 -19.69 6.32 3.82
CA VAL A 224 -20.74 5.34 4.14
C VAL A 224 -21.97 6.15 4.57
N PRO A 225 -22.95 6.37 3.68
CA PRO A 225 -24.22 6.93 4.12
C PRO A 225 -24.91 5.90 5.00
N ASP A 226 -25.26 6.30 6.22
CA ASP A 226 -26.23 5.59 7.05
C ASP A 226 -27.55 5.46 6.26
N GLY A 227 -28.02 4.23 6.06
CA GLY A 227 -29.31 3.87 5.46
C GLY A 227 -29.21 3.52 3.97
N PHE A 228 -29.52 2.31 3.52
CA PHE A 228 -30.61 1.40 3.91
C PHE A 228 -30.16 -0.06 4.04
#